data_AF-A0A3M1BK59-F1
#
_entry.id   AF-A0A3M1BK59-F1
#
_cell.length_a   1.000
_cell.length_b   1.000
_cell.length_c   1.000
_cell.angle_alpha   90.00
_cell.angle_beta   90.00
_cell.angle_gamma   90.00
#
_symmetry.space_group_name_H-M   'P 1'
#
loop_
_entity.id
_entity.type
_entity.pdbx_description
1 polymer ?
#
loop_
_entity_poly.entity_id
_entity_poly.type
_entity_poly.pdbx_seq_one_letter_code
_entity_poly.pdbx_strand_id
1 'polypeptide(L)'
;MKKVNFKNVLMALSLLLVFFFVGTSTASAQQTSSELSSGITAVPQGNFVNADAALQLVEGHLETITEQLKGLPVGTTMYKAVELQYIYFNEINTNLGAGVGVPESIGQSLGAVMTDVNPASKSQLVELKQSAIDLLSN
;
A
#
# COMPACT_ATOMS: atom_id res chain seq x y z
N MET A 1 -20.55 -32.62 19.43
CA MET A 1 -19.91 -31.48 18.72
C MET A 1 -18.42 -31.74 18.66
N LYS A 2 -17.82 -31.90 17.47
CA LYS A 2 -16.38 -32.20 17.32
C LYS A 2 -15.58 -30.91 17.55
N LYS A 3 -14.63 -30.93 18.48
CA LYS A 3 -13.74 -29.80 18.77
C LYS A 3 -12.81 -29.61 17.58
N VAL A 4 -12.97 -28.50 16.87
CA VAL A 4 -12.09 -28.12 15.76
C VAL A 4 -10.76 -27.66 16.36
N ASN A 5 -9.65 -28.30 15.94
CA ASN A 5 -8.30 -27.93 16.38
C ASN A 5 -7.89 -26.61 15.73
N PHE A 6 -8.10 -25.52 16.45
CA PHE A 6 -7.87 -24.13 16.01
C PHE A 6 -6.46 -23.88 15.45
N LYS A 7 -5.45 -24.62 15.92
CA LYS A 7 -4.07 -24.55 15.42
C LYS A 7 -3.94 -24.96 13.95
N ASN A 8 -4.69 -25.97 13.51
CA ASN A 8 -4.62 -26.43 12.11
C ASN A 8 -5.44 -25.51 11.19
N VAL A 9 -6.49 -24.87 11.73
CA VAL A 9 -7.27 -23.87 11.00
C VAL A 9 -6.45 -22.59 10.81
N LEU A 10 -5.70 -22.17 11.84
CA LEU A 10 -4.88 -20.96 11.78
C LEU A 10 -3.71 -21.10 10.79
N MET A 11 -3.06 -22.28 10.72
CA MET A 11 -2.03 -22.55 9.72
C MET A 11 -2.58 -22.70 8.29
N ALA A 12 -3.80 -23.21 8.13
CA ALA A 12 -4.47 -23.26 6.82
C ALA A 12 -4.91 -21.86 6.34
N LEU A 13 -5.31 -20.98 7.27
CA LEU A 13 -5.57 -19.56 6.99
C LEU A 13 -4.26 -18.81 6.64
N SER A 14 -3.17 -19.23 7.28
CA SER A 14 -1.75 -19.02 6.96
C SER A 14 -1.39 -18.91 5.48
N LEU A 15 -1.67 -20.01 4.81
CA LEU A 15 -1.23 -20.31 3.45
C LEU A 15 -2.20 -19.80 2.37
N LEU A 16 -3.44 -19.47 2.74
CA LEU A 16 -4.45 -18.99 1.80
C LEU A 16 -4.25 -17.51 1.43
N LEU A 17 -3.56 -16.73 2.28
CA LEU A 17 -3.29 -15.30 2.05
C LEU A 17 -2.16 -15.03 1.04
N VAL A 18 -1.38 -16.05 0.66
CA VAL A 18 -0.24 -15.89 -0.25
C VAL A 18 -0.66 -15.98 -1.73
N PHE A 19 -1.89 -16.39 -2.04
CA PHE A 19 -2.33 -16.69 -3.42
C PHE A 19 -3.36 -15.71 -4.03
N PHE A 20 -3.64 -14.57 -3.40
CA PHE A 20 -4.67 -13.64 -3.89
C PHE A 20 -4.21 -12.58 -4.92
N PHE A 21 -3.01 -12.71 -5.50
CA PHE A 21 -2.47 -11.72 -6.45
C PHE A 21 -2.22 -12.25 -7.88
N VAL A 22 -2.92 -13.30 -8.29
CA VAL A 22 -2.96 -13.70 -9.71
C VAL A 22 -4.39 -13.99 -10.11
N GLY A 23 -5.13 -12.97 -10.56
CA GLY A 23 -6.30 -13.21 -11.42
C GLY A 23 -7.68 -12.70 -11.00
N THR A 24 -7.81 -11.59 -10.25
CA THR A 24 -9.11 -10.89 -10.12
C THR A 24 -9.06 -9.47 -10.69
N SER A 25 -8.71 -9.37 -11.96
CA SER A 25 -8.72 -8.13 -12.75
C SER A 25 -10.12 -7.82 -13.31
N THR A 26 -11.14 -7.65 -12.47
CA THR A 26 -12.45 -7.17 -12.97
C THR A 26 -13.17 -6.15 -12.07
N ALA A 27 -12.78 -5.95 -10.82
CA ALA A 27 -13.34 -4.89 -9.97
C ALA A 27 -12.53 -3.57 -10.00
N SER A 28 -11.21 -3.65 -10.18
CA SER A 28 -10.32 -2.48 -10.09
C SER A 28 -10.33 -1.58 -11.33
N ALA A 29 -10.76 -2.08 -12.49
CA ALA A 29 -10.71 -1.33 -13.75
C ALA A 29 -11.70 -0.14 -13.80
N GLN A 30 -12.81 -0.23 -13.05
CA GLN A 30 -13.83 0.82 -13.04
C GLN A 30 -13.45 2.01 -12.14
N GLN A 31 -12.66 1.78 -11.09
CA GLN A 31 -12.09 2.85 -10.25
C GLN A 31 -10.93 3.57 -10.94
N THR A 32 -10.14 2.87 -11.77
CA THR A 32 -9.06 3.50 -12.54
C THR A 32 -9.60 4.62 -13.44
N SER A 33 -10.77 4.42 -14.05
CA SER A 33 -11.31 5.34 -15.07
C SER A 33 -11.91 6.63 -14.49
N SER A 34 -12.52 6.58 -13.30
CA SER A 34 -13.11 7.76 -12.65
C SER A 34 -12.07 8.62 -11.94
N GLU A 35 -11.07 8.01 -11.30
CA GLU A 35 -9.96 8.74 -10.68
C GLU A 35 -9.01 9.38 -11.72
N LEU A 36 -8.99 8.85 -12.95
CA LEU A 36 -8.31 9.47 -14.09
C LEU A 36 -8.81 10.90 -14.38
N SER A 37 -10.04 11.23 -13.98
CA SER A 37 -10.65 12.55 -14.17
C SER A 37 -10.57 13.46 -12.94
N SER A 38 -10.42 12.93 -11.71
CA SER A 38 -10.55 13.71 -10.46
C SER A 38 -9.23 14.16 -9.83
N GLY A 39 -8.10 13.96 -10.52
CA GLY A 39 -6.77 14.31 -10.00
C GLY A 39 -6.24 13.20 -9.11
N ILE A 40 -5.09 12.63 -9.50
CA ILE A 40 -4.55 11.41 -8.88
C ILE A 40 -4.19 11.59 -7.41
N THR A 41 -3.89 12.84 -6.99
CA THR A 41 -3.52 13.23 -5.63
C THR A 41 -4.72 13.48 -4.71
N ALA A 42 -5.94 13.55 -5.26
CA ALA A 42 -7.13 13.71 -4.45
C ALA A 42 -7.42 12.38 -3.72
N VAL A 43 -7.44 12.44 -2.38
CA VAL A 43 -7.81 11.33 -1.50
C VAL A 43 -9.20 11.64 -0.94
N PRO A 44 -10.19 10.74 -1.13
CA PRO A 44 -11.52 10.96 -0.60
C PRO A 44 -11.49 11.06 0.92
N GLN A 45 -12.34 11.93 1.48
CA GLN A 45 -12.55 12.00 2.92
C GLN A 45 -13.23 10.69 3.37
N GLY A 46 -12.71 10.07 4.43
CA GLY A 46 -13.09 8.73 4.86
C GLY A 46 -12.77 8.48 6.33
N ASN A 47 -13.11 7.28 6.81
CA ASN A 47 -12.86 6.87 8.19
C ASN A 47 -11.41 6.39 8.34
N PHE A 48 -10.47 7.32 8.32
CA PHE A 48 -9.06 7.02 8.53
C PHE A 48 -8.76 6.78 10.00
N VAL A 49 -7.75 5.96 10.28
CA VAL A 49 -7.18 5.83 11.63
C VAL A 49 -6.60 7.18 12.09
N ASN A 50 -6.41 7.34 13.39
CA ASN A 50 -5.70 8.51 13.92
C ASN A 50 -4.21 8.49 13.51
N ALA A 51 -3.54 9.64 13.61
CA ALA A 51 -2.15 9.78 13.14
C ALA A 51 -1.16 8.83 13.85
N ASP A 52 -1.31 8.59 15.15
CA ASP A 52 -0.43 7.68 15.90
C ASP A 52 -0.58 6.23 15.43
N ALA A 53 -1.82 5.79 15.21
CA ALA A 53 -2.11 4.46 14.66
C ALA A 53 -1.65 4.36 13.19
N ALA A 54 -1.80 5.42 12.40
CA ALA A 54 -1.30 5.48 11.04
C ALA A 54 0.22 5.28 10.98
N LEU A 55 0.98 5.99 11.82
CA LEU A 55 2.43 5.83 11.92
C LEU A 55 2.83 4.38 12.19
N GLN A 56 2.22 3.74 13.20
CA GLN A 56 2.53 2.35 13.54
C GLN A 56 2.21 1.37 12.39
N LEU A 57 1.09 1.56 11.70
CA LEU A 57 0.71 0.73 10.55
C LEU A 57 1.67 0.92 9.38
N VAL A 58 2.07 2.16 9.08
CA VAL A 58 3.03 2.46 8.02
C VAL A 58 4.41 1.91 8.36
N GLU A 59 4.89 2.05 9.60
CA GLU A 59 6.17 1.50 10.06
C GLU A 59 6.20 -0.03 9.89
N GLY A 60 5.17 -0.74 10.36
CA GLY A 60 5.08 -2.20 10.18
C GLY A 60 4.99 -2.62 8.70
N HIS A 61 4.35 -1.81 7.87
CA HIS A 61 4.32 -2.03 6.42
C HIS A 61 5.70 -1.82 5.79
N LEU A 62 6.43 -0.78 6.20
CA LEU A 62 7.80 -0.50 5.73
C LEU A 62 8.79 -1.60 6.13
N GLU A 63 8.65 -2.19 7.33
CA GLU A 63 9.43 -3.37 7.73
C GLU A 63 9.18 -4.54 6.77
N THR A 64 7.91 -4.80 6.44
CA THR A 64 7.52 -5.86 5.50
C THR A 64 8.12 -5.63 4.10
N ILE A 65 8.01 -4.40 3.57
CA ILE A 65 8.58 -4.03 2.27
C ILE A 65 10.11 -4.20 2.29
N THR A 66 10.76 -3.78 3.38
CA THR A 66 12.21 -3.89 3.53
C THR A 66 12.68 -5.36 3.51
N GLU A 67 11.96 -6.27 4.18
CA GLU A 67 12.24 -7.70 4.11
C GLU A 67 12.02 -8.27 2.69
N GLN A 68 11.00 -7.81 1.96
CA GLN A 68 10.81 -8.19 0.56
C GLN A 68 11.98 -7.75 -0.32
N LEU A 69 12.46 -6.52 -0.17
CA LEU A 69 13.60 -6.00 -0.94
C LEU A 69 14.87 -6.82 -0.72
N LYS A 70 15.15 -7.26 0.51
CA LYS A 70 16.31 -8.12 0.82
C LYS A 70 16.28 -9.46 0.08
N GLY A 71 15.08 -9.99 -0.19
CA GLY A 71 14.88 -11.25 -0.90
C GLY A 71 14.92 -11.13 -2.42
N LEU A 72 14.98 -9.93 -2.99
CA LEU A 72 14.87 -9.69 -4.42
C LEU A 72 16.21 -9.30 -5.06
N PRO A 73 16.55 -9.84 -6.25
CA PRO A 73 17.72 -9.36 -6.98
C PRO A 73 17.54 -7.91 -7.43
N VAL A 74 18.52 -7.07 -7.10
CA VAL A 74 18.53 -5.64 -7.42
C VAL A 74 18.40 -5.42 -8.93
N GLY A 75 17.61 -4.42 -9.32
CA GLY A 75 17.42 -4.03 -10.73
C GLY A 75 16.39 -4.85 -11.50
N THR A 76 15.85 -5.93 -10.92
CA THR A 76 14.71 -6.65 -11.49
C THR A 76 13.45 -5.80 -11.47
N THR A 77 12.50 -6.08 -12.37
CA THR A 77 11.19 -5.39 -12.39
C THR A 77 10.46 -5.51 -11.05
N MET A 78 10.55 -6.68 -10.40
CA MET A 78 9.95 -6.89 -9.08
C MET A 78 10.61 -6.02 -8.01
N TYR A 79 11.94 -5.97 -7.99
CA TYR A 79 12.68 -5.10 -7.06
C TYR A 79 12.25 -3.64 -7.21
N LYS A 80 12.20 -3.12 -8.44
CA LYS A 80 11.79 -1.73 -8.71
C LYS A 80 10.35 -1.43 -8.27
N ALA A 81 9.44 -2.39 -8.44
CA ALA A 81 8.05 -2.23 -8.01
C ALA A 81 7.91 -2.19 -6.48
N VAL A 82 8.71 -2.98 -5.75
CA VAL A 82 8.75 -2.96 -4.28
C VAL A 82 9.49 -1.71 -3.78
N GLU A 83 10.53 -1.27 -4.47
CA GLU A 83 11.26 -0.03 -4.16
C GLU A 83 10.38 1.21 -4.31
N LEU A 84 9.53 1.25 -5.33
CA LEU A 84 8.51 2.31 -5.48
C LEU A 84 7.54 2.34 -4.29
N GLN A 85 7.10 1.19 -3.79
CA GLN A 85 6.27 1.11 -2.59
C GLN A 85 7.03 1.64 -1.38
N TYR A 86 8.30 1.25 -1.22
CA TYR A 86 9.14 1.76 -0.13
C TYR A 86 9.23 3.28 -0.13
N ILE A 87 9.57 3.89 -1.27
CA ILE A 87 9.67 5.35 -1.41
C ILE A 87 8.34 6.01 -1.03
N TYR A 88 7.23 5.50 -1.56
CA TYR A 88 5.91 6.05 -1.30
C TYR A 88 5.52 6.01 0.18
N PHE A 89 5.61 4.83 0.82
CA PHE A 89 5.23 4.67 2.22
C PHE A 89 6.20 5.35 3.19
N ASN A 90 7.48 5.46 2.83
CA ASN A 90 8.45 6.20 3.63
C ASN A 90 8.15 7.70 3.62
N GLU A 91 7.70 8.24 2.49
CA GLU A 91 7.25 9.63 2.42
C GLU A 91 5.96 9.85 3.22
N ILE A 92 5.02 8.89 3.22
CA ILE A 92 3.82 8.95 4.08
C ILE A 92 4.25 9.00 5.56
N ASN A 93 5.18 8.13 5.96
CA ASN A 93 5.69 8.10 7.34
C ASN A 93 6.33 9.44 7.74
N THR A 94 7.11 10.03 6.84
CA THR A 94 7.76 11.33 7.05
C THR A 94 6.72 12.44 7.24
N ASN A 95 5.70 12.49 6.39
CA ASN A 95 4.62 13.48 6.46
C ASN A 95 3.79 13.33 7.75
N LEU A 96 3.41 12.10 8.12
CA LEU A 96 2.71 11.82 9.37
C LEU A 96 3.54 12.23 10.59
N GLY A 97 4.84 11.94 10.59
CA GLY A 97 5.77 12.33 11.65
C GLY A 97 5.95 13.85 11.77
N ALA A 98 5.75 14.59 10.67
CA ALA A 98 5.70 16.05 10.65
C ALA A 98 4.33 16.63 11.07
N GLY A 99 3.35 15.78 11.40
CA GLY A 99 2.01 16.19 11.83
C GLY A 99 1.03 16.47 10.69
N VAL A 100 1.35 16.07 9.45
CA VAL A 100 0.43 16.15 8.32
C VAL A 100 -0.69 15.12 8.51
N GLY A 101 -1.94 15.50 8.20
CA GLY A 101 -3.08 14.60 8.33
C GLY A 101 -2.96 13.37 7.42
N VAL A 102 -3.63 12.26 7.79
CA VAL A 102 -3.55 10.99 7.03
C VAL A 102 -3.94 11.15 5.55
N PRO A 103 -5.10 11.74 5.18
CA PRO A 103 -5.48 11.86 3.77
C PRO A 103 -4.53 12.75 2.98
N GLU A 104 -4.03 13.81 3.61
CA GLU A 104 -3.09 14.75 3.01
C GLU A 104 -1.72 14.09 2.77
N SER A 105 -1.24 13.30 3.74
CA SER A 105 0.00 12.54 3.62
C SER A 105 -0.06 11.55 2.45
N ILE A 106 -1.15 10.79 2.31
CA ILE A 106 -1.36 9.85 1.19
C ILE A 106 -1.27 10.57 -0.17
N GLY A 107 -1.91 11.74 -0.29
CA GLY A 107 -1.96 12.51 -1.53
C GLY A 107 -0.63 13.19 -1.86
N GLN A 108 0.03 13.81 -0.88
CA GLN A 108 1.31 14.50 -1.06
C GLN A 108 2.43 13.54 -1.40
N SER A 109 2.46 12.35 -0.78
CA SER A 109 3.52 11.36 -0.98
C SER A 109 3.56 10.77 -2.40
N LEU A 110 2.48 10.89 -3.18
CA LEU A 110 2.50 10.51 -4.59
C LEU A 110 3.50 11.35 -5.40
N GLY A 111 3.78 12.58 -4.96
CA GLY A 111 4.81 13.43 -5.56
C GLY A 111 6.19 12.78 -5.57
N ALA A 112 6.58 12.10 -4.49
CA ALA A 112 7.90 11.47 -4.36
C ALA A 112 8.12 10.39 -5.44
N VAL A 113 7.12 9.55 -5.71
CA VAL A 113 7.20 8.50 -6.73
C VAL A 113 6.92 8.99 -8.15
N MET A 114 6.35 10.18 -8.32
CA MET A 114 6.18 10.82 -9.63
C MET A 114 7.47 11.46 -10.16
N THR A 115 8.39 11.85 -9.27
CA THR A 115 9.63 12.55 -9.63
C THR A 115 10.89 11.73 -9.38
N ASP A 116 10.75 10.44 -9.05
CA ASP A 116 11.88 9.53 -8.83
C ASP A 116 12.69 9.25 -10.11
N VAL A 117 13.88 8.66 -9.98
CA VAL A 117 14.71 8.18 -11.10
C VAL A 117 13.99 7.11 -11.93
N ASN A 118 13.13 6.28 -11.32
CA ASN A 118 12.20 5.38 -12.01
C ASN A 118 10.74 5.79 -11.70
N PRO A 119 10.20 6.84 -12.34
CA PRO A 119 8.87 7.34 -12.02
C PRO A 119 7.79 6.28 -12.12
N ALA A 120 6.86 6.30 -11.16
CA ALA A 120 5.68 5.44 -11.22
C ALA A 120 4.81 5.80 -12.43
N SER A 121 4.34 4.77 -13.14
CA SER A 121 3.28 4.92 -14.13
C SER A 121 1.96 5.31 -13.46
N LYS A 122 1.02 5.85 -14.25
CA LYS A 122 -0.29 6.27 -13.71
C LYS A 122 -1.07 5.15 -13.01
N SER A 123 -1.04 3.93 -13.55
CA SER A 123 -1.70 2.79 -12.91
C SER A 123 -1.06 2.47 -11.56
N GLN A 124 0.28 2.50 -11.50
CA GLN A 124 1.01 2.28 -10.24
C GLN A 124 0.69 3.35 -9.19
N LEU A 125 0.51 4.61 -9.60
CA LEU A 125 0.09 5.68 -8.68
C LEU A 125 -1.31 5.43 -8.09
N VAL A 126 -2.27 4.97 -8.92
CA VAL A 126 -3.61 4.59 -8.45
C VAL A 126 -3.53 3.40 -7.48
N GLU A 127 -2.74 2.37 -7.83
CA GLU A 127 -2.54 1.19 -6.99
C GLU A 127 -1.88 1.53 -5.65
N LEU A 128 -0.84 2.36 -5.65
CA LEU A 128 -0.17 2.83 -4.44
C LEU A 128 -1.14 3.61 -3.55
N LYS A 129 -1.89 4.55 -4.14
CA LYS A 129 -2.88 5.34 -3.40
C LYS A 129 -3.94 4.45 -2.77
N GLN A 130 -4.51 3.51 -3.53
CA GLN A 130 -5.53 2.61 -3.01
C GLN A 130 -4.96 1.71 -1.91
N SER A 131 -3.75 1.20 -2.07
CA SER A 131 -3.05 0.41 -1.04
C SER A 131 -2.90 1.19 0.27
N ALA A 132 -2.51 2.47 0.21
CA ALA A 132 -2.41 3.30 1.40
C ALA A 132 -3.77 3.62 2.01
N ILE A 133 -4.81 3.84 1.20
CA ILE A 133 -6.18 4.00 1.70
C ILE A 133 -6.62 2.73 2.44
N ASP A 134 -6.42 1.55 1.85
CA ASP A 134 -6.81 0.27 2.43
C ASP A 134 -6.05 -0.02 3.74
N LEU A 135 -4.76 0.33 3.80
CA LEU A 135 -3.94 0.17 5.00
C LEU A 135 -4.37 1.09 6.14
N LEU A 136 -4.74 2.34 5.82
CA LEU A 136 -4.93 3.41 6.81
C LEU A 136 -6.40 3.74 7.11
N SER A 137 -7.32 2.97 6.53
CA SER A 137 -8.75 3.06 6.83
C SER A 137 -9.18 2.00 7.86
N ASN A 138 -10.19 2.34 8.67
CA ASN A 138 -10.84 1.42 9.62
C ASN A 138 -12.04 0.69 9.01
#